data_AF-A0A6M0SA44-F1
#
_entry.id   AF-A0A6M0SA44-F1
#
_cell.length_a   1.000
_cell.length_b   1.000
_cell.length_c   1.000
_cell.angle_alpha   90.00
_cell.angle_beta   90.00
_cell.angle_gamma   90.00
#
_symmetry.space_group_name_H-M   'P 1'
#
loop_
_entity.id
_entity.type
_entity.pdbx_description
1 polymer ?
#
loop_
_entity_poly.entity_id
_entity_poly.type
_entity_poly.pdbx_seq_one_letter_code
_entity_poly.pdbx_strand_id
1 'polypeptide(L)'
;MCSDNDFDEKKIRAITVTFLKGLLSAQVDKYIHLGGENGFEVSFSELKSLSDLFLKEIESQHLPEDEHSQKIGKNSQDLRDDLAYKLQQYSLPKGYELIVVATGVKSEESLARTGAWRSLSNLVKFQEWKKLSTGGAQPSNFFGAAIAIAVAAIVVVAIIFLVVLPRLLTPTPEVSPPPQEMNPSNPEEEVNPEQVDQNSSIRDLISLKKDLKPSVK
;
A
#
# COMPACT_ATOMS: atom_id res chain seq x y z
N MET A 1 3.20 -3.48 21.61
CA MET A 1 2.03 -4.05 22.31
C MET A 1 1.35 -2.90 23.03
N CYS A 2 0.25 -2.38 22.48
CA CYS A 2 -0.59 -1.43 23.23
C CYS A 2 -1.46 -2.28 24.16
N SER A 3 -1.39 -2.04 25.46
CA SER A 3 -2.29 -2.69 26.42
C SER A 3 -3.70 -2.19 26.15
N ASP A 4 -4.57 -3.06 25.65
CA ASP A 4 -5.97 -2.79 25.36
C ASP A 4 -6.70 -2.60 26.70
N ASN A 5 -6.67 -1.38 27.24
CA ASN A 5 -7.49 -1.00 28.38
C ASN A 5 -8.84 -0.49 27.86
N ASP A 6 -9.94 -0.85 28.53
CA ASP A 6 -11.31 -0.49 28.14
C ASP A 6 -11.49 1.02 27.89
N PHE A 7 -10.66 1.85 28.51
CA PHE A 7 -10.66 3.31 28.29
C PHE A 7 -10.17 3.73 26.90
N ASP A 8 -9.12 3.07 26.37
CA ASP A 8 -8.57 3.38 25.05
C ASP A 8 -9.51 2.89 23.94
N GLU A 9 -10.18 1.75 24.17
CA GLU A 9 -11.22 1.23 23.29
C GLU A 9 -12.37 2.24 23.10
N LYS A 10 -12.88 2.81 24.19
CA LYS A 10 -13.94 3.84 24.11
C LYS A 10 -13.49 5.06 23.35
N LYS A 11 -12.23 5.49 23.49
CA LYS A 11 -11.68 6.63 22.74
C LYS A 11 -11.63 6.35 21.25
N ILE A 12 -11.16 5.16 20.86
CA ILE A 12 -11.13 4.72 19.46
C ILE A 12 -12.56 4.73 18.90
N ARG A 13 -13.53 4.18 19.63
CA ARG A 13 -14.94 4.20 19.23
C ARG A 13 -15.48 5.61 19.09
N ALA A 14 -15.24 6.48 20.06
CA ALA A 14 -15.70 7.86 20.06
C ALA A 14 -15.20 8.65 18.83
N ILE A 15 -13.91 8.50 18.51
CA ILE A 15 -13.31 9.11 17.31
C ILE A 15 -13.94 8.51 16.05
N THR A 16 -14.09 7.19 15.99
CA THR A 16 -14.67 6.49 14.83
C THR A 16 -16.12 6.91 14.58
N VAL A 17 -16.94 7.02 15.63
CA VAL A 17 -18.32 7.52 15.56
C VAL A 17 -18.36 8.93 15.00
N THR A 18 -17.49 9.82 15.50
CA THR A 18 -17.41 11.21 15.03
C THR A 18 -17.00 11.27 13.55
N PHE A 19 -16.08 10.40 13.13
CA PHE A 19 -15.71 10.24 11.72
C PHE A 19 -16.89 9.75 10.87
N LEU A 20 -17.62 8.72 11.30
CA LEU A 20 -18.76 8.15 10.58
C LEU A 20 -19.95 9.12 10.46
N LYS A 21 -20.11 10.02 11.44
CA LYS A 21 -21.09 11.12 11.36
C LYS A 21 -20.64 12.29 10.47
N GLY A 22 -19.40 12.25 9.95
CA GLY A 22 -18.83 13.34 9.14
C GLY A 22 -18.47 14.60 9.94
N LEU A 23 -18.39 14.50 11.27
CA LEU A 23 -18.16 15.64 12.15
C LEU A 23 -16.67 15.83 12.49
N LEU A 24 -15.83 14.82 12.27
CA LEU A 24 -14.45 14.82 12.76
C LEU A 24 -13.62 15.99 12.20
N SER A 25 -13.67 16.22 10.88
CA SER A 25 -12.94 17.32 10.25
C SER A 25 -13.33 18.67 10.84
N ALA A 26 -14.63 18.97 10.92
CA ALA A 26 -15.13 20.22 11.47
C ALA A 26 -14.78 20.41 12.96
N GLN A 27 -14.59 19.33 13.72
CA GLN A 27 -14.14 19.40 15.11
C GLN A 27 -12.63 19.65 15.20
N VAL A 28 -11.83 19.00 14.34
CA VAL A 28 -10.38 19.19 14.28
C VAL A 28 -10.02 20.59 13.80
N ASP A 29 -10.73 21.12 12.79
CA ASP A 29 -10.48 22.43 12.19
C ASP A 29 -10.56 23.57 13.22
N LYS A 30 -11.32 23.42 14.31
CA LYS A 30 -11.42 24.42 15.39
C LYS A 30 -10.10 24.66 16.13
N TYR A 31 -9.19 23.69 16.09
CA TYR A 31 -7.90 23.72 16.79
C TYR A 31 -6.74 24.05 15.85
N ILE A 32 -7.04 24.35 14.58
CA ILE A 32 -6.07 24.79 13.58
C ILE A 32 -6.30 26.30 13.40
N HIS A 33 -5.33 27.08 13.82
CA HIS A 33 -5.37 28.54 13.72
C HIS A 33 -4.48 29.01 12.57
N LEU A 34 -4.88 30.09 11.90
CA LEU A 34 -4.02 30.76 10.92
C LEU A 34 -2.92 31.52 11.66
N GLY A 35 -1.67 31.39 11.21
CA GLY A 35 -0.52 32.02 11.86
C GLY A 35 0.69 31.10 11.96
N GLY A 36 1.66 31.45 12.81
CA GLY A 36 2.88 30.65 12.99
C GLY A 36 3.82 30.67 11.78
N GLU A 37 4.96 29.97 11.92
CA GLU A 37 6.04 29.98 10.92
C GLU A 37 5.64 29.34 9.58
N ASN A 38 4.68 28.41 9.60
CA ASN A 38 4.23 27.66 8.41
C ASN A 38 2.87 28.15 7.87
N GLY A 39 2.33 29.26 8.38
CA GLY A 39 1.03 29.79 7.99
C GLY A 39 -0.17 29.14 8.69
N PHE A 40 0.05 28.09 9.48
CA PHE A 40 -0.89 27.60 10.48
C PHE A 40 -0.17 27.20 11.78
N GLU A 41 -0.92 27.20 12.89
CA GLU A 41 -0.51 26.69 14.20
C GLU A 41 -1.59 25.77 14.75
N VAL A 42 -1.19 24.68 15.42
CA VAL A 42 -2.12 23.67 15.95
C VAL A 42 -2.01 23.61 17.47
N SER A 43 -3.14 23.79 18.15
CA SER A 43 -3.24 23.65 19.61
C SER A 43 -3.29 22.18 20.02
N PHE A 44 -2.15 21.47 19.98
CA PHE A 44 -2.08 20.04 20.25
C PHE A 44 -2.60 19.62 21.64
N SER A 45 -2.40 20.47 22.65
CA SER A 45 -2.91 20.24 24.01
C SER A 45 -4.43 20.14 24.03
N GLU A 46 -5.10 21.04 23.32
CA GLU A 46 -6.55 21.10 23.21
C GLU A 46 -7.09 19.99 22.29
N LEU A 47 -6.40 19.73 21.18
CA LEU A 47 -6.74 18.63 20.27
C LEU A 47 -6.70 17.27 20.99
N LYS A 48 -5.77 17.07 21.92
CA LYS A 48 -5.69 15.85 22.74
C LYS A 48 -6.93 15.68 23.64
N SER A 49 -7.53 16.78 24.10
CA SER A 49 -8.74 16.76 24.92
C SER A 49 -10.00 16.46 24.11
N LEU A 50 -9.94 16.54 22.77
CA LEU A 50 -11.08 16.32 21.89
C LEU A 50 -11.68 14.91 22.03
N SER A 51 -10.84 13.89 22.25
CA SER A 51 -11.33 12.53 22.48
C SER A 51 -12.21 12.45 23.71
N ASP A 52 -11.89 13.22 24.76
CA ASP A 52 -12.60 13.17 26.04
C ASP A 52 -13.99 13.81 25.93
N LEU A 53 -14.18 14.76 25.01
CA LEU A 53 -15.49 15.34 24.70
C LEU A 53 -16.42 14.30 24.05
N PHE A 54 -15.88 13.45 23.19
CA PHE A 54 -16.65 12.45 22.46
C PHE A 54 -17.03 11.22 23.31
N LEU A 55 -16.34 11.00 24.43
CA LEU A 55 -16.59 9.84 25.31
C LEU A 55 -17.97 9.85 25.97
N LYS A 56 -18.62 11.02 26.11
CA LYS A 56 -19.91 11.15 26.81
C LYS A 56 -21.04 10.37 26.16
N GLU A 57 -20.93 10.07 24.87
CA GLU A 57 -21.95 9.35 24.10
C GLU A 57 -21.61 7.87 23.88
N ILE A 58 -20.57 7.34 24.54
CA ILE A 58 -20.10 5.97 24.37
C ILE A 58 -20.52 5.12 25.57
N GLU A 59 -21.41 4.17 25.30
CA GLU A 59 -21.79 3.10 26.20
C GLU A 59 -20.86 1.90 26.04
N SER A 60 -20.99 0.90 26.90
CA SER A 60 -20.09 -0.27 26.90
C SER A 60 -20.87 -1.55 27.15
N GLN A 61 -21.97 -1.69 26.41
CA GLN A 61 -22.76 -2.91 26.41
C GLN A 61 -22.00 -4.02 25.68
N HIS A 62 -22.29 -5.28 26.01
CA HIS A 62 -21.71 -6.40 25.29
C HIS A 62 -22.26 -6.47 23.86
N LEU A 63 -21.40 -6.64 22.86
CA LEU A 63 -21.81 -6.84 21.47
C LEU A 63 -22.62 -8.14 21.31
N PRO A 64 -23.85 -8.09 20.76
CA PRO A 64 -24.67 -9.29 20.50
C PRO A 64 -23.96 -10.29 19.60
N GLU A 65 -24.13 -11.60 19.86
CA GLU A 65 -23.42 -12.69 19.16
C GLU A 65 -23.58 -12.63 17.62
N ASP A 66 -24.76 -12.27 17.13
CA ASP A 66 -25.06 -12.19 15.70
C ASP A 66 -24.34 -11.04 14.97
N GLU A 67 -23.83 -10.07 15.74
CA GLU A 67 -23.02 -8.97 15.25
C GLU A 67 -21.51 -9.29 15.24
N HIS A 68 -21.04 -10.40 15.80
CA HIS A 68 -19.60 -10.77 15.78
C HIS A 68 -19.09 -11.12 14.38
N SER A 69 -19.97 -11.49 13.45
CA SER A 69 -19.59 -11.78 12.07
C SER A 69 -19.02 -10.57 11.33
N GLN A 70 -18.09 -10.82 10.40
CA GLN A 70 -17.60 -9.80 9.47
C GLN A 70 -18.72 -9.36 8.53
N LYS A 71 -18.84 -8.05 8.32
CA LYS A 71 -19.81 -7.47 7.39
C LYS A 71 -19.16 -6.44 6.47
N ILE A 72 -19.47 -6.53 5.19
CA ILE A 72 -19.13 -5.53 4.18
C ILE A 72 -20.41 -4.79 3.79
N GLY A 73 -20.32 -3.48 3.60
CA GLY A 73 -21.42 -2.62 3.17
C GLY A 73 -20.96 -1.58 2.17
N LYS A 74 -21.91 -0.96 1.50
CA LYS A 74 -21.66 0.28 0.77
C LYS A 74 -21.38 1.41 1.75
N ASN A 75 -20.43 2.28 1.43
CA ASN A 75 -20.16 3.49 2.22
C ASN A 75 -21.23 4.57 1.96
N SER A 76 -22.49 4.25 2.29
CA SER A 76 -23.63 5.15 2.31
C SER A 76 -23.79 5.78 3.70
N GLN A 77 -24.53 6.89 3.77
CA GLN A 77 -24.80 7.53 5.06
C GLN A 77 -25.56 6.59 6.02
N ASP A 78 -26.57 5.87 5.52
CA ASP A 78 -27.37 4.94 6.32
C ASP A 78 -26.51 3.85 7.00
N LEU A 79 -25.57 3.23 6.27
CA LEU A 79 -24.68 2.21 6.87
C LEU A 79 -23.60 2.81 7.78
N ARG A 80 -23.19 4.06 7.54
CA ARG A 80 -22.30 4.79 8.45
C ARG A 80 -23.03 5.12 9.76
N ASP A 81 -24.29 5.51 9.70
CA ASP A 81 -25.11 5.83 10.87
C ASP A 81 -25.44 4.57 11.68
N ASP A 82 -25.80 3.45 11.02
CA ASP A 82 -25.95 2.14 11.70
C ASP A 82 -24.65 1.72 12.40
N LEU A 83 -23.51 1.84 11.72
CA LEU A 83 -22.22 1.49 12.30
C LEU A 83 -21.86 2.43 13.46
N ALA A 84 -22.10 3.73 13.32
CA ALA A 84 -21.88 4.71 14.37
C ALA A 84 -22.74 4.38 15.59
N TYR A 85 -24.02 4.07 15.41
CA TYR A 85 -24.91 3.64 16.48
C TYR A 85 -24.37 2.40 17.21
N LYS A 86 -23.96 1.36 16.48
CA LYS A 86 -23.38 0.14 17.08
C LYS A 86 -22.11 0.44 17.87
N LEU A 87 -21.24 1.29 17.33
CA LEU A 87 -20.02 1.73 18.02
C LEU A 87 -20.31 2.68 19.18
N GLN A 88 -21.46 3.33 19.26
CA GLN A 88 -21.87 4.07 20.46
C GLN A 88 -22.34 3.11 21.56
N GLN A 89 -23.04 2.04 21.20
CA GLN A 89 -23.70 1.16 22.17
C GLN A 89 -22.79 0.04 22.69
N TYR A 90 -22.05 -0.62 21.80
CA TYR A 90 -21.40 -1.89 22.08
C TYR A 90 -19.88 -1.82 22.06
N SER A 91 -19.25 -2.55 22.97
CA SER A 91 -17.80 -2.75 22.94
C SER A 91 -17.34 -3.48 21.67
N LEU A 92 -16.11 -3.22 21.25
CA LEU A 92 -15.51 -3.84 20.07
C LEU A 92 -15.41 -5.36 20.24
N PRO A 93 -15.64 -6.14 19.16
CA PRO A 93 -15.43 -7.57 19.21
C PRO A 93 -13.95 -7.90 19.38
N LYS A 94 -13.67 -8.93 20.18
CA LYS A 94 -12.32 -9.45 20.38
C LYS A 94 -11.90 -10.36 19.21
N GLY A 95 -10.60 -10.53 19.02
CA GLY A 95 -10.05 -11.44 18.00
C GLY A 95 -9.95 -10.84 16.60
N TYR A 96 -10.19 -9.55 16.45
CA TYR A 96 -9.99 -8.80 15.21
C TYR A 96 -8.71 -7.96 15.30
N GLU A 97 -7.81 -8.12 14.32
CA GLU A 97 -6.64 -7.23 14.18
C GLU A 97 -7.03 -5.86 13.61
N LEU A 98 -8.10 -5.83 12.80
CA LEU A 98 -8.64 -4.63 12.18
C LEU A 98 -10.14 -4.54 12.46
N ILE A 99 -10.59 -3.39 12.96
CA ILE A 99 -11.96 -3.25 13.46
C ILE A 99 -12.87 -2.63 12.40
N VAL A 100 -12.55 -1.42 11.96
CA VAL A 100 -13.35 -0.68 10.97
C VAL A 100 -12.48 -0.22 9.81
N VAL A 101 -12.96 -0.45 8.60
CA VAL A 101 -12.40 0.11 7.37
C VAL A 101 -13.50 0.87 6.63
N ALA A 102 -13.27 2.13 6.30
CA ALA A 102 -14.15 2.90 5.41
C ALA A 102 -13.30 3.54 4.31
N THR A 103 -13.64 3.29 3.04
CA THR A 103 -12.80 3.72 1.92
C THR A 103 -13.59 3.99 0.64
N GLY A 104 -13.13 4.94 -0.18
CA GLY A 104 -13.76 5.21 -1.48
C GLY A 104 -13.33 4.29 -2.61
N VAL A 105 -12.24 3.51 -2.44
CA VAL A 105 -11.47 3.00 -3.60
C VAL A 105 -11.18 1.49 -3.57
N LYS A 106 -11.56 0.77 -2.53
CA LYS A 106 -11.30 -0.69 -2.45
C LYS A 106 -12.50 -1.51 -2.91
N SER A 107 -12.24 -2.55 -3.69
CA SER A 107 -13.29 -3.50 -4.10
C SER A 107 -13.80 -4.32 -2.91
N GLU A 108 -14.99 -4.89 -3.05
CA GLU A 108 -15.56 -5.85 -2.08
C GLU A 108 -14.58 -7.00 -1.78
N GLU A 109 -14.00 -7.60 -2.82
CA GLU A 109 -13.04 -8.70 -2.68
C GLU A 109 -11.79 -8.28 -1.89
N SER A 110 -11.29 -7.06 -2.14
CA SER A 110 -10.15 -6.53 -1.39
C SER A 110 -10.50 -6.35 0.08
N LEU A 111 -11.69 -5.84 0.38
CA LEU A 111 -12.18 -5.65 1.74
C LEU A 111 -12.39 -6.98 2.47
N ALA A 112 -12.91 -8.01 1.80
CA ALA A 112 -13.09 -9.33 2.39
C ALA A 112 -11.76 -9.93 2.87
N ARG A 113 -10.66 -9.65 2.17
CA ARG A 113 -9.31 -10.10 2.54
C ARG A 113 -8.67 -9.31 3.68
N THR A 114 -9.20 -8.14 4.04
CA THR A 114 -8.62 -7.32 5.13
C THR A 114 -8.82 -7.92 6.51
N GLY A 115 -9.79 -8.83 6.65
CA GLY A 115 -10.14 -9.41 7.95
C GLY A 115 -10.86 -8.42 8.88
N ALA A 116 -11.27 -7.24 8.42
CA ALA A 116 -11.91 -6.25 9.27
C ALA A 116 -13.32 -6.67 9.73
N TRP A 117 -13.68 -6.37 10.97
CA TRP A 117 -15.03 -6.63 11.49
C TRP A 117 -16.11 -5.91 10.68
N ARG A 118 -15.91 -4.62 10.38
CA ARG A 118 -16.81 -3.80 9.56
C ARG A 118 -16.04 -3.13 8.45
N SER A 119 -16.51 -3.30 7.21
CA SER A 119 -15.91 -2.68 6.03
C SER A 119 -16.95 -1.94 5.21
N LEU A 120 -16.66 -0.69 4.86
CA LEU A 120 -17.50 0.16 4.03
C LEU A 120 -16.72 0.59 2.77
N SER A 121 -17.31 0.44 1.59
CA SER A 121 -16.73 0.99 0.36
C SER A 121 -17.72 1.61 -0.62
N ASN A 122 -17.30 2.67 -1.32
CA ASN A 122 -18.07 3.25 -2.42
C ASN A 122 -18.20 2.30 -3.62
N LEU A 123 -17.29 1.32 -3.77
CA LEU A 123 -17.29 0.36 -4.89
C LEU A 123 -18.19 -0.86 -4.64
N VAL A 124 -18.75 -1.00 -3.43
CA VAL A 124 -19.72 -2.04 -3.09
C VAL A 124 -21.09 -1.66 -3.66
N LYS A 125 -21.73 -2.58 -4.38
CA LYS A 125 -22.96 -2.30 -5.15
C LYS A 125 -24.25 -2.47 -4.36
N PHE A 126 -24.25 -3.35 -3.37
CA PHE A 126 -25.44 -3.63 -2.55
C PHE A 126 -25.58 -2.58 -1.44
N GLN A 127 -26.81 -2.24 -1.05
CA GLN A 127 -27.10 -1.13 -0.12
C GLN A 127 -27.12 -1.57 1.35
N GLU A 128 -27.21 -2.87 1.60
CA GLU A 128 -27.34 -3.45 2.94
C GLU A 128 -26.01 -4.09 3.41
N TRP A 129 -25.97 -4.56 4.65
CA TRP A 129 -24.82 -5.33 5.12
C TRP A 129 -24.82 -6.74 4.51
N LYS A 130 -23.73 -7.10 3.85
CA LYS A 130 -23.43 -8.48 3.45
C LYS A 130 -22.55 -9.14 4.51
N LYS A 131 -23.08 -10.17 5.16
CA LYS A 131 -22.29 -11.05 6.04
C LYS A 131 -21.29 -11.85 5.18
N LEU A 132 -20.04 -11.90 5.62
CA LEU A 132 -19.07 -12.81 5.02
C LEU A 132 -19.26 -14.19 5.65
N SER A 133 -19.49 -15.20 4.82
CA SER A 133 -19.53 -16.57 5.29
C SER A 133 -18.17 -16.91 5.89
N THR A 134 -18.17 -17.45 7.11
CA THR A 134 -16.98 -17.96 7.81
C THR A 134 -16.45 -19.23 7.14
N GLY A 135 -16.14 -19.16 5.85
CA GLY A 135 -15.55 -20.24 5.10
C GLY A 135 -14.05 -20.27 5.36
N GLY A 136 -13.64 -20.81 6.51
CA GLY A 136 -12.33 -21.44 6.76
C GLY A 136 -11.05 -20.76 6.26
N ALA A 137 -11.07 -19.47 5.93
CA ALA A 137 -9.88 -18.73 5.56
C ALA A 137 -9.42 -17.98 6.80
N GLN A 138 -8.59 -18.65 7.60
CA GLN A 138 -7.62 -17.96 8.43
C GLN A 138 -7.02 -16.79 7.63
N PRO A 139 -6.66 -15.66 8.26
CA PRO A 139 -5.80 -14.68 7.62
C PRO A 139 -4.54 -15.43 7.16
N SER A 140 -4.42 -15.64 5.85
CA SER A 140 -3.17 -16.10 5.27
C SER A 140 -2.19 -14.97 5.53
N ASN A 141 -1.30 -15.24 6.47
CA ASN A 141 -0.19 -14.41 6.89
C ASN A 141 0.27 -13.50 5.74
N PHE A 142 0.01 -12.20 5.88
CA PHE A 142 0.65 -11.15 5.10
C PHE A 142 2.11 -11.03 5.56
N PHE A 143 2.88 -12.11 5.41
CA PHE A 143 4.34 -12.14 5.52
C PHE A 143 4.87 -12.83 4.27
N GLY A 144 4.87 -12.07 3.17
CA GLY A 144 5.53 -12.39 1.91
C GLY A 144 7.07 -12.43 1.98
N ALA A 145 7.64 -12.83 3.12
CA ALA A 145 9.07 -13.08 3.28
C ALA A 145 9.41 -14.57 3.11
N ALA A 146 8.50 -15.50 3.46
CA ALA A 146 8.82 -16.93 3.42
C ALA A 146 8.64 -17.56 2.02
N ILE A 147 7.65 -17.10 1.23
CA ILE A 147 7.37 -17.67 -0.11
C ILE A 147 8.42 -17.22 -1.14
N ALA A 148 8.95 -16.00 -1.01
CA ALA A 148 10.02 -15.52 -1.88
C ALA A 148 11.33 -16.34 -1.72
N ILE A 149 11.61 -16.82 -0.51
CA ILE A 149 12.81 -17.63 -0.23
C ILE A 149 12.71 -19.02 -0.88
N ALA A 150 11.52 -19.65 -0.85
CA ALA A 150 11.32 -20.96 -1.48
C ALA A 150 11.43 -20.90 -3.01
N VAL A 151 10.84 -19.88 -3.64
CA VAL A 151 10.91 -19.71 -5.11
C VAL A 151 12.35 -19.37 -5.55
N ALA A 152 13.06 -18.51 -4.81
CA ALA A 152 14.45 -18.19 -5.12
C ALA A 152 15.36 -19.44 -4.99
N ALA A 153 15.19 -20.26 -3.96
CA ALA A 153 15.96 -21.49 -3.79
C ALA A 153 15.72 -22.50 -4.94
N ILE A 154 14.46 -22.67 -5.38
CA ILE A 154 14.12 -23.58 -6.49
C ILE A 154 14.74 -23.10 -7.81
N VAL A 155 14.71 -21.79 -8.08
CA VAL A 155 15.32 -21.22 -9.30
C VAL A 155 16.84 -21.41 -9.31
N VAL A 156 17.52 -21.21 -8.17
CA VAL A 156 18.98 -21.43 -8.06
C VAL A 156 19.34 -22.90 -8.30
N VAL A 157 18.60 -23.84 -7.71
CA VAL A 157 18.84 -25.29 -7.91
C VAL A 157 18.59 -25.70 -9.37
N ALA A 158 17.54 -25.17 -10.02
CA ALA A 158 17.25 -25.45 -11.42
C ALA A 158 18.34 -24.91 -12.37
N ILE A 159 18.88 -23.72 -12.10
CA ILE A 159 20.00 -23.15 -12.87
C ILE A 159 21.27 -23.99 -12.70
N ILE A 160 21.59 -24.43 -11.47
CA ILE A 160 22.75 -25.30 -11.22
C ILE A 160 22.60 -26.62 -12.01
N PHE A 161 21.41 -27.24 -11.97
CA PHE A 161 21.14 -28.44 -12.78
C PHE A 161 21.29 -28.17 -14.28
N LEU A 162 20.75 -27.07 -14.80
CA LEU A 162 20.87 -26.73 -16.22
C LEU A 162 22.31 -26.46 -16.68
N VAL A 163 23.18 -25.93 -15.82
CA VAL A 163 24.56 -25.59 -16.18
C VAL A 163 25.53 -26.75 -15.93
N VAL A 164 25.34 -27.53 -14.87
CA VAL A 164 26.28 -28.59 -14.46
C VAL A 164 25.99 -29.93 -15.15
N LEU A 165 24.71 -30.27 -15.37
CA LEU A 165 24.34 -31.56 -15.97
C LEU A 165 24.83 -31.74 -17.41
N PRO A 166 24.82 -30.73 -18.30
CA PRO A 166 25.38 -30.86 -19.64
C PRO A 166 26.89 -31.04 -19.64
N ARG A 167 27.60 -30.45 -18.65
CA ARG A 167 29.08 -30.54 -18.56
C ARG A 167 29.57 -31.90 -18.09
N LEU A 168 28.74 -32.68 -17.40
CA LEU A 168 29.07 -34.06 -17.01
C LEU A 168 28.85 -35.06 -18.16
N LEU A 169 28.10 -34.66 -19.20
CA LEU A 169 27.71 -35.52 -20.31
C LEU A 169 28.41 -35.19 -21.63
N THR A 170 29.37 -34.25 -21.67
CA THR A 170 30.16 -34.01 -22.89
C THR A 170 31.21 -35.12 -23.03
N PRO A 171 31.07 -36.05 -24.00
CA PRO A 171 32.14 -36.98 -24.32
C PRO A 171 33.35 -36.19 -24.83
N THR A 172 34.53 -36.57 -24.36
CA THR A 172 35.83 -36.07 -24.83
C THR A 172 35.91 -36.16 -26.36
N PRO A 173 36.24 -35.06 -27.08
CA PRO A 173 36.38 -35.11 -28.52
C PRO A 173 37.57 -36.00 -28.91
N GLU A 174 37.28 -37.01 -29.72
CA GLU A 174 38.27 -37.87 -30.37
C GLU A 174 39.05 -37.04 -31.40
N VAL A 175 40.37 -36.94 -31.19
CA VAL A 175 41.28 -36.14 -32.01
C VAL A 175 41.51 -36.85 -33.34
N SER A 176 41.08 -36.24 -34.45
CA SER A 176 41.44 -36.65 -35.81
C SER A 176 42.24 -35.53 -36.49
N PRO A 177 43.43 -35.80 -37.04
CA PRO A 177 44.28 -34.76 -37.62
C PRO A 177 43.88 -34.46 -39.09
N PRO A 178 43.79 -33.18 -39.50
CA PRO A 178 43.54 -32.84 -40.90
C PRO A 178 44.86 -32.74 -41.71
N PRO A 179 44.85 -33.07 -43.02
CA PRO A 179 46.03 -33.05 -43.88
C PRO A 179 46.40 -31.65 -44.39
N GLN A 180 47.70 -31.50 -44.66
CA GLN A 180 48.43 -30.38 -45.29
C GLN A 180 47.85 -29.97 -46.66
N GLU A 181 47.62 -28.67 -46.90
CA GLU A 181 48.52 -27.69 -47.54
C GLU A 181 48.27 -27.53 -49.06
N MET A 182 47.83 -26.34 -49.48
CA MET A 182 48.38 -25.64 -50.65
C MET A 182 47.86 -24.19 -50.72
N ASN A 183 48.77 -23.25 -50.50
CA ASN A 183 48.77 -21.86 -50.97
C ASN A 183 49.65 -21.84 -52.24
N PRO A 184 49.50 -20.97 -53.26
CA PRO A 184 49.77 -19.51 -53.20
C PRO A 184 48.77 -18.69 -54.07
N SER A 185 48.68 -17.36 -54.12
CA SER A 185 49.70 -16.31 -54.31
C SER A 185 48.96 -14.95 -54.20
N ASN A 186 49.37 -14.04 -53.30
CA ASN A 186 50.17 -12.81 -53.56
C ASN A 186 49.31 -11.56 -53.96
N PRO A 187 49.82 -10.32 -53.89
CA PRO A 187 49.76 -9.42 -52.73
C PRO A 187 49.23 -8.00 -53.09
N GLU A 188 49.22 -7.09 -52.11
CA GLU A 188 49.40 -5.60 -52.18
C GLU A 188 48.57 -4.97 -51.03
N GLU A 189 49.19 -4.40 -49.99
CA GLU A 189 49.84 -3.07 -49.90
C GLU A 189 48.94 -2.21 -48.96
N GLU A 190 49.26 -2.17 -47.67
CA GLU A 190 49.95 -1.07 -46.97
C GLU A 190 49.10 0.23 -46.84
N VAL A 191 48.85 0.63 -45.59
CA VAL A 191 49.07 1.98 -45.03
C VAL A 191 48.14 2.22 -43.82
N ASN A 192 48.78 2.40 -42.67
CA ASN A 192 48.31 2.85 -41.35
C ASN A 192 48.45 4.40 -41.27
N PRO A 193 48.30 5.09 -40.11
CA PRO A 193 47.27 5.19 -39.06
C PRO A 193 46.60 6.60 -39.05
N GLU A 194 45.73 6.84 -38.05
CA GLU A 194 45.44 8.15 -37.41
C GLU A 194 44.94 9.31 -38.27
N GLN A 195 43.68 9.74 -38.05
CA GLN A 195 43.33 11.17 -37.85
C GLN A 195 41.93 11.28 -37.21
N VAL A 196 41.85 11.79 -35.98
CA VAL A 196 41.58 13.20 -35.59
C VAL A 196 40.08 13.45 -35.30
N ASP A 197 39.84 13.44 -34.00
CA ASP A 197 38.94 14.26 -33.20
C ASP A 197 38.45 15.57 -33.86
N GLN A 198 37.14 15.73 -34.11
CA GLN A 198 36.48 17.05 -34.25
C GLN A 198 35.00 17.03 -33.80
N ASN A 199 34.79 17.48 -32.57
CA ASN A 199 34.02 18.69 -32.24
C ASN A 199 32.54 18.85 -32.67
N SER A 200 31.75 19.21 -31.65
CA SER A 200 30.99 20.47 -31.59
C SER A 200 29.47 20.46 -31.89
N SER A 201 28.78 21.06 -30.91
CA SER A 201 27.63 21.97 -31.09
C SER A 201 26.23 21.40 -30.87
N ILE A 202 25.81 21.32 -29.60
CA ILE A 202 24.48 21.81 -29.23
C ILE A 202 24.66 22.77 -28.05
N ARG A 203 25.00 24.02 -28.40
CA ARG A 203 24.77 25.20 -27.56
C ARG A 203 23.41 25.80 -27.94
N ASP A 204 22.82 26.47 -26.96
CA ASP A 204 21.91 27.61 -27.11
C ASP A 204 20.46 27.35 -27.54
N LEU A 205 19.63 26.96 -26.57
CA LEU A 205 18.28 27.52 -26.44
C LEU A 205 18.13 28.23 -25.08
N ILE A 206 18.79 29.38 -25.02
CA ILE A 206 18.39 30.65 -24.40
C ILE A 206 16.91 30.61 -23.94
N SER A 207 16.61 30.62 -22.64
CA SER A 207 16.63 31.80 -21.76
C SER A 207 15.82 32.99 -22.31
N LEU A 208 14.48 32.92 -22.36
CA LEU A 208 13.65 34.13 -22.43
C LEU A 208 12.16 33.88 -22.08
N LYS A 209 11.81 33.90 -20.79
CA LYS A 209 10.52 34.44 -20.32
C LYS A 209 10.59 34.78 -18.83
N LYS A 210 11.41 35.78 -18.56
CA LYS A 210 11.29 36.64 -17.38
C LYS A 210 10.26 37.73 -17.73
N ASP A 211 9.59 38.23 -16.71
CA ASP A 211 8.77 39.45 -16.71
C ASP A 211 7.35 39.34 -17.29
N LEU A 212 6.38 39.13 -16.40
CA LEU A 212 5.12 39.87 -16.47
C LEU A 212 4.55 40.04 -15.05
N LYS A 213 4.85 41.18 -14.43
CA LYS A 213 4.01 41.82 -13.41
C LYS A 213 3.57 43.15 -14.03
N PRO A 214 2.30 43.54 -13.87
CA PRO A 214 2.07 44.92 -13.52
C PRO A 214 1.14 45.10 -12.32
N SER A 215 1.38 46.23 -11.68
CA SER A 215 0.76 46.81 -10.51
C SER A 215 -0.48 47.65 -10.89
N VAL A 216 -1.18 48.13 -9.86
CA VAL A 216 -2.15 49.26 -9.80
C VAL A 216 -3.56 48.92 -10.36
N LYS A 217 -4.69 49.16 -9.67
CA LYS A 217 -5.11 50.18 -8.69
C LYS A 217 -5.96 49.58 -7.57
#